data_AF-S7VHQ5-F1
#
_entry.id   AF-S7VHQ5-F1
#
_cell.length_a   1.000
_cell.length_b   1.000
_cell.length_c   1.000
_cell.angle_alpha   90.00
_cell.angle_beta   90.00
_cell.angle_gamma   90.00
#
_symmetry.space_group_name_H-M   'P 1'
#
loop_
_entity.id
_entity.type
_entity.pdbx_description
1 polymer ?
#
loop_
_entity_poly.entity_id
_entity_poly.type
_entity_poly.pdbx_seq_one_letter_code
_entity_poly.pdbx_strand_id
1 'polypeptide(L)'
;MEWPRENSKLTTGERDRAVDELIALVGDMEGILQQQSLADAAYFLNVCGRSFRTEEIDRIKTGVLRAYRWQYIFSGVGHPRFQVVYEKLMTPGQRDRVATALATLS
;
A
#
# COMPACT_ATOMS: atom_id res chain seq x y z
N MET A 1 5.30 18.33 14.12
CA MET A 1 5.09 17.00 13.50
C MET A 1 4.92 15.99 14.62
N GLU A 2 3.82 15.27 14.65
CA GLU A 2 3.50 14.34 15.75
C GLU A 2 4.37 13.06 15.76
N TRP A 3 4.79 12.58 14.58
CA TRP A 3 5.47 11.30 14.47
C TRP A 3 6.82 11.22 15.24
N PRO A 4 7.75 12.20 15.17
CA PRO A 4 8.95 12.17 16.01
C PRO A 4 8.64 12.18 17.51
N ARG A 5 7.57 12.87 17.92
CA ARG A 5 7.14 12.97 19.32
C ARG A 5 6.65 11.61 19.82
N GLU A 6 5.81 10.91 19.04
CA GLU A 6 5.38 9.56 19.39
C GLU A 6 6.53 8.55 19.35
N ASN A 7 7.42 8.63 18.35
CA ASN A 7 8.58 7.75 18.25
C ASN A 7 9.55 7.86 19.45
N SER A 8 9.68 9.04 20.05
CA SER A 8 10.53 9.24 21.24
C SER A 8 10.00 8.58 22.52
N LYS A 9 8.72 8.19 22.54
CA LYS A 9 8.10 7.50 23.69
C LYS A 9 8.31 5.98 23.65
N LEU A 10 8.68 5.45 22.49
CA LEU A 10 8.82 4.01 22.27
C LEU A 10 10.24 3.54 22.62
N THR A 11 10.31 2.39 23.29
CA THR A 11 11.54 1.60 23.38
C THR A 11 11.92 1.04 22.01
N THR A 12 13.15 0.53 21.89
CA THR A 12 13.61 -0.14 20.66
C THR A 12 12.72 -1.33 20.29
N GLY A 13 12.30 -2.13 21.27
CA GLY A 13 11.44 -3.30 21.04
C GLY A 13 10.03 -2.92 20.60
N GLU A 14 9.43 -1.90 21.21
CA GLU A 14 8.12 -1.39 20.78
C GLU A 14 8.18 -0.76 19.39
N ARG A 15 9.28 -0.06 19.07
CA ARG A 15 9.49 0.45 17.70
C ARG A 15 9.54 -0.68 16.70
N ASP A 16 10.27 -1.76 17.00
CA ASP A 16 10.38 -2.89 16.07
C ASP A 16 9.04 -3.59 15.85
N ARG A 17 8.27 -3.78 16.93
CA ARG A 17 6.89 -4.29 16.85
C ARG A 17 5.99 -3.38 16.01
N ALA A 18 6.10 -2.06 16.16
CA ALA A 18 5.33 -1.11 15.35
C ALA A 18 5.66 -1.23 13.85
N VAL A 19 6.87 -1.66 13.49
CA VAL A 19 7.22 -1.96 12.09
C VAL A 19 6.49 -3.20 11.59
N ASP A 20 6.39 -4.26 12.41
CA ASP A 20 5.59 -5.43 12.07
C ASP A 20 4.10 -5.09 11.91
N GLU A 21 3.57 -4.28 12.82
CA GLU A 21 2.17 -3.84 12.77
C GLU A 21 1.90 -2.99 11.53
N LEU A 22 2.84 -2.13 11.12
CA LEU A 22 2.76 -1.39 9.86
C LEU A 22 2.71 -2.33 8.65
N ILE A 23 3.57 -3.36 8.63
CA ILE A 23 3.61 -4.36 7.54
C ILE A 23 2.30 -5.14 7.48
N ALA A 24 1.78 -5.57 8.64
CA ALA A 24 0.49 -6.26 8.73
C ALA A 24 -0.65 -5.38 8.22
N LEU A 25 -0.69 -4.11 8.64
CA LEU A 25 -1.70 -3.14 8.18
C LEU A 25 -1.67 -2.95 6.67
N VAL A 26 -0.48 -2.87 6.07
CA VAL A 26 -0.33 -2.79 4.60
C VAL A 26 -0.87 -4.05 3.91
N GLY A 27 -0.65 -5.22 4.49
CA GLY A 27 -1.22 -6.48 4.00
C GLY A 27 -2.75 -6.53 4.08
N ASP A 28 -3.31 -6.07 5.19
CA ASP A 28 -4.78 -5.97 5.37
C ASP A 28 -5.39 -4.99 4.36
N MET A 29 -4.75 -3.83 4.16
CA MET A 29 -5.16 -2.86 3.15
C MET A 29 -5.13 -3.46 1.75
N GLU A 30 -4.05 -4.17 1.38
CA GLU A 30 -3.96 -4.86 0.09
C GLU A 30 -5.14 -5.82 -0.14
N GLY A 31 -5.50 -6.63 0.87
CA GLY A 31 -6.65 -7.52 0.79
C GLY A 31 -7.95 -6.77 0.48
N ILE A 32 -8.18 -5.63 1.13
CA ILE A 32 -9.34 -4.77 0.89
C ILE A 32 -9.30 -4.20 -0.54
N LEU A 33 -8.14 -3.69 -0.99
CA LEU A 33 -8.00 -3.10 -2.32
C LEU A 33 -8.22 -4.12 -3.44
N GLN A 34 -7.79 -5.37 -3.27
CA GLN A 34 -8.09 -6.45 -4.23
C GLN A 34 -9.59 -6.68 -4.37
N GLN A 35 -10.32 -6.78 -3.24
CA GLN A 35 -11.77 -7.02 -3.27
C GLN A 35 -12.52 -5.84 -3.88
N GLN A 36 -12.19 -4.60 -3.48
CA GLN A 36 -12.83 -3.40 -4.01
C GLN A 36 -12.55 -3.19 -5.49
N SER A 37 -11.29 -3.30 -5.91
CA SER A 37 -10.92 -3.13 -7.33
C SER A 37 -11.58 -4.17 -8.24
N LEU A 38 -11.75 -5.42 -7.77
CA LEU A 38 -12.48 -6.45 -8.50
C LEU A 38 -13.96 -6.11 -8.63
N ALA A 39 -14.60 -5.66 -7.55
CA ALA A 39 -16.01 -5.26 -7.55
C ALA A 39 -16.24 -4.07 -8.49
N ASP A 40 -15.40 -3.05 -8.44
CA ASP A 40 -15.52 -1.85 -9.26
C ASP A 40 -15.23 -2.14 -10.74
N ALA A 41 -14.25 -2.98 -11.04
CA ALA A 41 -13.99 -3.45 -12.41
C ALA A 41 -15.18 -4.27 -12.95
N ALA A 42 -15.76 -5.16 -12.13
CA ALA A 42 -16.93 -5.94 -12.53
C ALA A 42 -18.15 -5.04 -12.79
N TYR A 43 -18.38 -4.05 -11.93
CA TYR A 43 -19.43 -3.05 -12.12
C TYR A 43 -19.22 -2.29 -13.44
N PHE A 44 -18.01 -1.77 -13.69
CA PHE A 44 -17.68 -1.09 -14.94
C PHE A 44 -17.97 -1.95 -16.17
N LEU A 45 -17.52 -3.21 -16.17
CA LEU A 45 -17.73 -4.14 -17.28
C LEU A 45 -19.22 -4.40 -17.54
N ASN A 46 -20.04 -4.42 -16.49
CA ASN A 46 -21.49 -4.61 -16.60
C ASN A 46 -22.21 -3.38 -17.18
N VAL A 47 -21.76 -2.17 -16.86
CA VAL A 47 -22.46 -0.91 -17.24
C VAL A 47 -21.90 -0.23 -18.48
N CYS A 48 -20.70 -0.61 -18.98
CA CYS A 48 -20.03 0.07 -20.09
C CYS A 48 -20.77 -0.04 -21.43
N GLY A 49 -21.77 -0.92 -21.56
CA GLY A 49 -22.64 -1.01 -22.74
C GLY A 49 -21.98 -1.62 -23.97
N ARG A 50 -20.79 -2.22 -23.84
CA ARG A 50 -20.11 -3.00 -24.88
C ARG A 50 -19.53 -4.28 -24.32
N SER A 51 -19.38 -5.28 -25.18
CA SER A 51 -18.64 -6.50 -24.86
C SER A 51 -17.13 -6.27 -24.93
N PHE A 52 -16.41 -7.01 -24.10
CA PHE A 52 -14.94 -7.00 -24.02
C PHE A 52 -14.40 -8.41 -24.27
N ARG A 53 -13.22 -8.50 -24.88
CA ARG A 53 -12.45 -9.74 -24.92
C ARG A 53 -11.85 -10.02 -23.55
N THR A 54 -11.50 -11.28 -23.27
CA THR A 54 -10.85 -11.70 -22.02
C THR A 54 -9.61 -10.85 -21.71
N GLU A 55 -8.75 -10.60 -22.71
CA GLU A 55 -7.55 -9.76 -22.55
C GLU A 55 -7.86 -8.30 -22.19
N GLU A 56 -9.00 -7.76 -22.63
CA GLU A 56 -9.42 -6.41 -22.23
C GLU A 56 -9.93 -6.40 -20.79
N ILE A 57 -10.68 -7.42 -20.39
CA ILE A 57 -11.18 -7.60 -19.02
C ILE A 57 -10.02 -7.69 -18.03
N ASP A 58 -9.00 -8.49 -18.34
CA ASP A 58 -7.84 -8.67 -17.48
C ASP A 58 -7.01 -7.38 -17.36
N ARG A 59 -6.86 -6.63 -18.45
CA ARG A 59 -6.21 -5.31 -18.43
C ARG A 59 -6.98 -4.30 -17.60
N ILE A 60 -8.31 -4.31 -17.65
CA ILE A 60 -9.15 -3.43 -16.82
C ILE A 60 -8.96 -3.78 -15.34
N LYS A 61 -9.14 -5.06 -14.96
CA LYS A 61 -8.99 -5.51 -13.57
C LYS A 61 -7.60 -5.17 -13.01
N THR A 62 -6.56 -5.49 -13.75
CA THR A 62 -5.17 -5.21 -13.36
C THR A 62 -4.92 -3.70 -13.27
N GLY A 63 -5.45 -2.91 -14.21
CA GLY A 63 -5.30 -1.46 -14.24
C GLY A 63 -5.97 -0.77 -13.06
N VAL A 64 -7.19 -1.18 -12.70
CA VAL A 64 -7.92 -0.64 -11.55
C VAL A 64 -7.20 -0.98 -10.25
N LEU A 65 -6.79 -2.23 -10.04
CA LEU A 65 -6.02 -2.62 -8.85
C LEU A 65 -4.72 -1.81 -8.73
N ARG A 66 -3.97 -1.66 -9.83
CA ARG A 66 -2.74 -0.84 -9.85
C ARG A 66 -3.02 0.62 -9.47
N ALA A 67 -4.10 1.20 -9.97
CA ALA A 67 -4.50 2.57 -9.63
C ALA A 67 -4.84 2.70 -8.14
N TYR A 68 -5.51 1.72 -7.55
CA TYR A 68 -5.86 1.71 -6.12
C TYR A 68 -4.62 1.58 -5.24
N ARG A 69 -3.72 0.65 -5.55
CA ARG A 69 -2.43 0.52 -4.84
C ARG A 69 -1.62 1.82 -4.92
N TRP A 70 -1.61 2.48 -6.08
CA TRP A 70 -0.97 3.80 -6.20
C TRP A 70 -1.64 4.84 -5.29
N GLN A 71 -2.96 4.98 -5.38
CA GLN A 71 -3.70 5.98 -4.63
C GLN A 71 -3.54 5.82 -3.11
N TYR A 72 -3.67 4.60 -2.59
CA TYR A 72 -3.75 4.35 -1.15
C TYR A 72 -2.41 3.97 -0.49
N ILE A 73 -1.42 3.51 -1.26
CA ILE A 73 -0.15 3.01 -0.72
C ILE A 73 1.02 3.82 -1.28
N PHE A 74 1.29 3.67 -2.58
CA PHE A 74 2.55 4.15 -3.15
C PHE A 74 2.65 5.67 -3.28
N SER A 75 1.53 6.38 -3.47
CA SER A 75 1.53 7.85 -3.50
C SER A 75 1.93 8.46 -2.16
N GLY A 76 1.58 7.80 -1.05
CA GLY A 76 1.95 8.21 0.31
C GLY A 76 3.38 7.82 0.64
N VAL A 77 3.74 6.55 0.44
CA VAL A 77 5.10 6.04 0.72
C VAL A 77 6.13 6.80 -0.11
N GLY A 78 5.86 7.06 -1.39
CA GLY A 78 6.78 7.78 -2.28
C GLY A 78 6.88 9.30 -2.02
N HIS A 79 6.06 9.86 -1.13
CA HIS A 79 6.01 11.31 -0.95
C HIS A 79 7.30 11.85 -0.30
N PRO A 80 7.96 12.89 -0.87
CA PRO A 80 9.28 13.36 -0.39
C PRO A 80 9.31 13.73 1.10
N ARG A 81 8.26 14.40 1.60
CA ARG A 81 8.17 14.76 3.02
C ARG A 81 8.00 13.54 3.94
N PHE A 82 7.34 12.49 3.46
CA PHE A 82 7.21 11.24 4.21
C PHE A 82 8.57 10.56 4.28
N GLN A 83 9.25 10.43 3.14
CA GLN A 83 10.59 9.82 3.05
C GLN A 83 11.61 10.49 3.98
N VAL A 84 11.67 11.82 4.03
CA VAL A 84 12.59 12.54 4.94
C VAL A 84 12.39 12.14 6.41
N VAL A 85 11.13 12.00 6.86
CA VAL A 85 10.83 11.61 8.25
C VAL A 85 11.08 10.12 8.45
N TYR A 86 10.68 9.30 7.49
CA TYR A 86 10.82 7.85 7.50
C TYR A 86 12.29 7.41 7.62
N GLU A 87 13.17 7.99 6.79
CA GLU A 87 14.62 7.72 6.82
C GLU A 87 15.29 8.16 8.11
N LYS A 88 14.81 9.25 8.72
CA LYS A 88 15.36 9.77 9.97
C LYS A 88 14.96 8.92 11.18
N LEU A 89 13.74 8.37 11.19
CA LEU A 89 13.18 7.68 12.35
C LEU A 89 13.44 6.16 12.35
N MET A 90 13.65 5.56 11.19
CA MET A 90 13.76 4.10 11.05
C MET A 90 15.19 3.65 10.75
N THR A 91 15.58 2.52 11.36
CA THR A 91 16.89 1.91 11.08
C THR A 91 16.91 1.31 9.67
N PRO A 92 18.10 1.09 9.06
CA PRO A 92 18.20 0.42 7.77
C PRO A 92 17.46 -0.92 7.72
N GLY A 93 17.67 -1.81 8.71
CA GLY A 93 17.00 -3.11 8.74
C GLY A 93 15.47 -3.03 8.87
N GLN A 94 14.95 -2.03 9.57
CA GLN A 94 13.51 -1.79 9.64
C GLN A 94 12.96 -1.32 8.28
N ARG A 95 13.68 -0.43 7.59
CA ARG A 95 13.30 0.04 6.26
C ARG A 95 13.31 -1.09 5.22
N ASP A 96 14.29 -1.99 5.29
CA ASP A 96 14.40 -3.13 4.38
C ASP A 96 13.24 -4.10 4.51
N ARG A 97 12.75 -4.35 5.73
CA ARG A 97 11.56 -5.18 5.99
C ARG A 97 10.31 -4.59 5.35
N VAL A 98 10.08 -3.29 5.55
CA VAL A 98 8.94 -2.58 4.94
C VAL A 98 9.07 -2.55 3.41
N ALA A 99 10.26 -2.28 2.88
CA ALA A 99 10.51 -2.30 1.44
C ALA A 99 10.23 -3.69 0.84
N THR A 100 10.65 -4.75 1.52
CA THR A 100 10.37 -6.15 1.13
C THR A 100 8.86 -6.42 1.12
N ALA A 101 8.14 -6.00 2.16
CA ALA A 101 6.69 -6.13 2.22
C ALA A 101 5.99 -5.38 1.08
N LEU A 102 6.37 -4.12 0.84
CA LEU A 102 5.83 -3.31 -0.25
C LEU A 102 6.14 -3.90 -1.63
N ALA A 103 7.30 -4.51 -1.81
CA ALA A 103 7.66 -5.16 -3.07
C ALA A 103 6.70 -6.31 -3.45
N THR A 104 6.09 -6.98 -2.47
CA THR A 104 5.08 -8.02 -2.72
C THR A 104 3.78 -7.51 -3.33
N LEU A 105 3.55 -6.19 -3.31
CA LEU A 105 2.36 -5.53 -3.86
C LEU A 105 2.56 -5.03 -5.30
N SER A 106 3.77 -5.17 -5.84
CA SER A 106 4.17 -4.64 -7.16
C SER A 106 3.64 -5.50 -8.29
#